data_AF-A0A5K0XGD5-F1
#
_entry.id   AF-A0A5K0XGD5-F1
#
_cell.length_a   1.000
_cell.length_b   1.000
_cell.length_c   1.000
_cell.angle_alpha   90.00
_cell.angle_beta   90.00
_cell.angle_gamma   90.00
#
_symmetry.space_group_name_H-M   'P 1'
#
loop_
_entity.id
_entity.type
_entity.pdbx_description
1 polymer ?
#
loop_
_entity_poly.entity_id
_entity_poly.type
_entity_poly.pdbx_seq_one_letter_code
_entity_poly.pdbx_strand_id
1 'polypeptide(L)'
;ITDPEFRLPAAVFIIFNIYTLVEYLLCGLSVREWWNNQRMARILSSTAWLFGLLAVLLKVFGISETVFELTRKDDLEGAPAEAGKFIFDSSAIYVPATTLLFVNFAALALGLAKVVMDMEANANVGELVCCAWVVMSFLPFVKGLFRRGQYGIPWPTVCKSGTAALIF
;
A
#
# COMPACT_ATOMS: atom_id res chain seq x y z
N ILE A 1 11.06 20.18 -8.16
CA ILE A 1 9.62 20.28 -8.50
C ILE A 1 9.50 21.44 -9.46
N THR A 2 9.91 21.23 -10.70
CA THR A 2 10.16 22.34 -11.63
C THR A 2 9.20 22.26 -12.81
N ASP A 3 8.73 21.06 -13.14
CA ASP A 3 7.77 20.81 -14.22
C ASP A 3 6.37 21.30 -13.86
N PRO A 4 5.72 22.06 -14.76
CA PRO A 4 4.40 22.64 -14.51
C PRO A 4 3.31 21.58 -14.29
N GLU A 5 3.46 20.41 -14.92
CA GLU A 5 2.49 19.30 -14.85
C GLU A 5 2.38 18.67 -13.46
N PHE A 6 3.48 18.67 -12.69
CA PHE A 6 3.51 18.09 -11.35
C PHE A 6 2.99 19.04 -10.26
N ARG A 7 2.93 20.35 -10.52
CA ARG A 7 2.58 21.36 -9.50
C ARG A 7 1.12 21.25 -9.07
N LEU A 8 0.20 21.08 -10.02
CA LEU A 8 -1.23 20.99 -9.72
C LEU A 8 -1.57 19.74 -8.89
N PRO A 9 -1.15 18.51 -9.29
CA PRO A 9 -1.35 17.32 -8.46
C PRO A 9 -0.72 17.45 -7.07
N ALA A 10 0.50 17.99 -6.98
CA ALA A 10 1.17 18.17 -5.70
C ALA A 10 0.42 19.14 -4.77
N ALA A 11 -0.08 20.26 -5.31
CA ALA A 11 -0.87 21.23 -4.54
C ALA A 11 -2.17 20.62 -4.01
N VAL A 12 -2.93 19.94 -4.89
CA VAL A 12 -4.17 19.25 -4.49
C VAL A 12 -3.89 18.21 -3.42
N PHE A 13 -2.83 17.42 -3.60
CA PHE A 13 -2.41 16.40 -2.64
C PHE A 13 -2.08 17.01 -1.26
N ILE A 14 -1.30 18.10 -1.22
CA ILE A 14 -0.93 18.77 0.03
C ILE A 14 -2.17 19.34 0.72
N ILE A 15 -3.03 20.06 -0.02
CA ILE A 15 -4.25 20.66 0.51
C ILE A 15 -5.16 19.59 1.11
N PHE A 16 -5.36 18.47 0.40
CA PHE A 16 -6.20 17.37 0.88
C PHE A 16 -5.65 16.73 2.16
N ASN A 17 -4.34 16.50 2.26
CA ASN A 17 -3.74 15.95 3.47
C ASN A 17 -3.86 16.91 4.66
N ILE A 18 -3.66 18.22 4.45
CA ILE A 18 -3.84 19.22 5.51
C ILE A 18 -5.31 19.28 5.94
N TYR A 19 -6.23 19.32 4.99
CA TYR A 19 -7.67 19.37 5.26
C TYR A 19 -8.11 18.17 6.12
N THR A 20 -7.79 16.95 5.69
CA THR A 20 -8.16 15.75 6.44
C THR A 20 -7.47 15.66 7.79
N LEU A 21 -6.25 16.17 7.92
CA LEU A 21 -5.55 16.23 9.22
C LEU A 21 -6.28 17.19 10.17
N VAL A 22 -6.65 18.38 9.71
CA VAL A 22 -7.39 19.36 10.50
C VAL A 22 -8.74 18.80 10.93
N GLU A 23 -9.47 18.14 10.03
CA GLU A 23 -10.74 17.49 10.35
C GLU A 23 -10.60 16.46 11.47
N TYR A 24 -9.57 15.60 11.39
CA TYR A 24 -9.28 14.63 12.46
C TYR A 24 -9.01 15.31 13.80
N LEU A 25 -8.22 16.39 13.81
CA LEU A 25 -7.91 17.14 15.03
C LEU A 25 -9.15 17.82 15.60
N LEU A 26 -10.03 18.36 14.75
CA LEU A 26 -11.30 18.96 15.17
C LEU A 26 -12.27 17.93 15.77
N CYS A 27 -12.23 16.68 15.27
CA CYS A 27 -12.96 15.55 15.86
C CYS A 27 -12.34 15.02 17.17
N GLY A 28 -11.24 15.63 17.67
CA GLY A 28 -10.56 15.19 18.88
C GLY A 28 -9.71 13.93 18.71
N LEU A 29 -9.43 13.52 17.47
CA LEU A 29 -8.58 12.37 17.15
C LEU A 29 -7.11 12.80 17.05
N SER A 30 -6.21 11.86 17.28
CA SER A 30 -4.77 12.07 17.22
C SER A 30 -4.22 12.02 15.78
N VAL A 31 -3.08 12.69 15.56
CA VAL A 31 -2.33 12.61 14.29
C VAL A 31 -1.94 11.16 13.95
N ARG A 32 -1.72 10.33 14.97
CA ARG A 32 -1.40 8.91 14.79
C ARG A 32 -2.58 8.14 14.21
N GLU A 33 -3.80 8.43 14.65
CA GLU A 33 -5.03 7.82 14.13
C GLU A 33 -5.30 8.28 12.70
N TRP A 34 -5.12 9.57 12.40
CA TRP A 34 -5.18 10.09 11.03
C TRP A 34 -4.20 9.35 10.12
N TRP A 35 -2.93 9.26 10.52
CA TRP A 35 -1.91 8.58 9.73
C TRP A 35 -2.21 7.08 9.56
N ASN A 36 -2.73 6.43 10.59
CA ASN A 36 -3.14 5.03 10.51
C ASN A 36 -4.31 4.84 9.52
N ASN A 37 -5.31 5.72 9.55
CA ASN A 37 -6.42 5.69 8.61
C ASN A 37 -5.95 5.91 7.17
N GLN A 38 -5.08 6.90 6.95
CA GLN A 38 -4.49 7.19 5.65
C GLN A 38 -3.75 5.99 5.04
N ARG A 39 -3.02 5.24 5.88
CA ARG A 39 -2.32 4.01 5.47
C ARG A 39 -3.30 2.89 5.14
N MET A 40 -4.30 2.67 6.00
CA MET A 40 -5.29 1.62 5.79
C MET A 40 -6.15 1.89 4.56
N ALA A 41 -6.54 3.13 4.29
CA ALA A 41 -7.28 3.52 3.10
C ALA A 41 -6.50 3.16 1.81
N ARG A 42 -5.19 3.44 1.77
CA ARG A 42 -4.32 3.07 0.64
C ARG A 42 -4.17 1.56 0.48
N ILE A 43 -3.97 0.83 1.58
CA ILE A 43 -3.87 -0.64 1.55
C ILE A 43 -5.17 -1.25 1.03
N LEU A 44 -6.33 -0.85 1.59
CA LEU A 44 -7.64 -1.37 1.18
C LEU A 44 -7.96 -1.04 -0.28
N SER A 45 -7.64 0.17 -0.72
CA SER A 45 -7.79 0.57 -2.13
C SER A 45 -6.94 -0.30 -3.07
N SER A 46 -5.68 -0.57 -2.70
CA SER A 46 -4.77 -1.40 -3.50
C SER A 46 -5.10 -2.90 -3.48
N THR A 47 -6.00 -3.36 -2.61
CA THR A 47 -6.27 -4.79 -2.40
C THR A 47 -7.75 -5.09 -2.59
N ALA A 48 -8.58 -4.77 -1.60
CA ALA A 48 -10.01 -5.06 -1.58
C ALA A 48 -10.74 -4.48 -2.80
N TRP A 49 -10.44 -3.24 -3.19
CA TRP A 49 -11.11 -2.64 -4.35
C TRP A 49 -10.68 -3.26 -5.67
N LEU A 50 -9.40 -3.63 -5.82
CA LEU A 50 -8.93 -4.34 -7.02
C LEU A 50 -9.60 -5.71 -7.16
N PHE A 51 -9.65 -6.49 -6.08
CA PHE A 51 -10.34 -7.78 -6.09
C PHE A 51 -11.85 -7.64 -6.25
N GLY A 52 -12.46 -6.61 -5.66
CA GLY A 52 -13.87 -6.30 -5.83
C GLY A 52 -14.21 -5.95 -7.29
N LEU A 53 -13.39 -5.11 -7.93
CA LEU A 53 -13.53 -4.79 -9.34
C LEU A 53 -13.38 -6.04 -10.22
N LEU A 54 -12.36 -6.86 -9.94
CA LEU A 54 -12.14 -8.11 -10.66
C LEU A 54 -13.34 -9.06 -10.54
N ALA A 55 -13.90 -9.20 -9.33
CA ALA A 55 -15.07 -10.02 -9.09
C ALA A 55 -16.30 -9.53 -9.88
N VAL A 56 -16.54 -8.21 -9.92
CA VAL A 56 -17.62 -7.61 -10.71
C VAL A 56 -17.40 -7.87 -12.20
N LEU A 57 -16.18 -7.71 -12.71
CA LEU A 57 -15.87 -7.97 -14.12
C LEU A 57 -16.11 -9.45 -14.49
N LEU A 58 -15.62 -10.39 -13.67
CA LEU A 58 -15.84 -11.82 -13.90
C LEU A 58 -17.32 -12.19 -13.91
N LYS A 59 -18.12 -11.53 -13.08
CA LYS A 59 -19.58 -11.68 -13.07
C LYS A 59 -20.22 -11.14 -14.36
N VAL A 60 -19.81 -9.96 -14.81
CA VAL A 60 -20.32 -9.34 -16.05
C VAL A 60 -19.99 -10.21 -17.27
N PHE A 61 -18.83 -10.86 -17.29
CA PHE A 61 -18.45 -11.80 -18.36
C PHE A 61 -19.07 -13.19 -18.23
N GLY A 62 -19.88 -13.44 -17.19
CA GLY A 62 -20.53 -14.75 -16.95
C GLY A 62 -19.55 -15.87 -16.59
N ILE A 63 -18.31 -15.54 -16.20
CA ILE A 63 -17.26 -16.51 -15.86
C ILE A 63 -17.43 -16.99 -14.42
N SER A 64 -18.03 -16.17 -13.54
CA SER A 64 -18.17 -16.48 -12.11
C SER A 64 -19.55 -16.10 -11.55
N GLU A 65 -20.18 -17.07 -10.88
CA GLU A 65 -21.29 -16.85 -9.95
C GLU A 65 -20.69 -16.35 -8.63
N THR A 66 -20.72 -15.04 -8.38
CA THR A 66 -20.24 -14.49 -7.11
C THR A 66 -21.22 -14.83 -6.00
N VAL A 67 -21.13 -16.05 -5.45
CA VAL A 67 -21.83 -16.40 -4.22
C VAL A 67 -21.16 -15.61 -3.10
N PHE A 68 -21.93 -14.77 -2.43
CA PHE A 68 -21.45 -14.01 -1.28
C PHE A 68 -21.22 -15.01 -0.16
N GLU A 69 -20.01 -15.58 -0.10
CA GLU A 69 -19.61 -16.44 0.99
C GLU A 69 -19.57 -15.55 2.23
N LEU A 70 -20.54 -15.75 3.14
CA LEU A 70 -20.55 -15.07 4.43
C LEU A 70 -19.22 -15.39 5.09
N THR A 71 -18.32 -14.41 5.12
CA THR A 71 -17.04 -14.54 5.81
C THR A 71 -17.39 -14.76 7.27
N ARG A 72 -17.24 -15.99 7.75
CA ARG A 72 -17.40 -16.29 9.17
C ARG A 72 -16.43 -15.36 9.88
N LYS A 73 -16.91 -14.57 10.83
CA LYS A 73 -16.00 -13.84 11.72
C LYS A 73 -15.15 -14.91 12.36
N ASP A 74 -13.89 -15.01 11.95
CA ASP A 74 -12.95 -15.83 12.69
C ASP A 74 -12.89 -15.22 14.09
N ASP A 75 -13.22 -16.03 15.08
CA ASP A 75 -13.02 -15.72 16.47
C ASP A 75 -11.51 -15.52 16.67
N LEU A 76 -11.07 -14.27 16.57
CA LEU A 76 -9.73 -13.80 16.98
C LEU A 76 -9.52 -13.96 18.50
N GLU A 77 -10.30 -14.81 19.17
CA GLU A 77 -10.35 -15.06 20.62
C GLU A 77 -9.01 -15.54 21.20
N GLY A 78 -8.05 -15.97 20.37
CA GLY A 78 -6.73 -16.44 20.82
C GLY A 78 -5.53 -15.60 20.38
N ALA A 79 -5.69 -14.61 19.50
CA ALA A 79 -4.57 -13.77 19.09
C ALA A 79 -4.46 -12.60 20.06
N PRO A 80 -3.30 -12.34 20.70
CA PRO A 80 -3.10 -11.07 21.34
C PRO A 80 -3.14 -10.02 20.23
N ALA A 81 -4.30 -9.40 20.03
CA ALA A 81 -4.47 -8.25 19.17
C ALA A 81 -3.72 -7.09 19.82
N GLU A 82 -2.39 -7.16 19.79
CA GLU A 82 -1.53 -6.06 20.21
C GLU A 82 -1.86 -4.89 19.29
N ALA A 83 -2.52 -3.90 19.88
CA ALA A 83 -3.03 -2.73 19.19
C ALA A 83 -1.97 -2.15 18.24
N GLY A 84 -2.26 -2.19 16.94
CA GLY A 84 -1.41 -1.61 15.90
C GLY A 84 -0.44 -2.58 15.20
N LYS A 85 -0.52 -3.89 15.43
CA LYS A 85 0.16 -4.90 14.58
C LYS A 85 -0.78 -5.41 13.49
N PHE A 86 -0.27 -5.46 12.27
CA PHE A 86 -0.99 -6.05 11.13
C PHE A 86 -0.77 -7.56 11.13
N ILE A 87 -1.86 -8.32 11.01
CA ILE A 87 -1.84 -9.77 10.93
C ILE A 87 -1.94 -10.14 9.46
N PHE A 88 -1.06 -11.04 9.02
CA PHE A 88 -1.04 -11.53 7.65
C PHE A 88 -1.47 -13.00 7.66
N ASP A 89 -2.51 -13.30 6.91
CA ASP A 89 -2.89 -14.67 6.55
C ASP A 89 -2.32 -15.07 5.17
N SER A 90 -2.68 -16.27 4.69
CA SER A 90 -2.23 -16.80 3.39
C SER A 90 -3.07 -16.33 2.19
N SER A 91 -3.87 -15.26 2.36
CA SER A 91 -4.76 -14.75 1.32
C SER A 91 -3.99 -14.06 0.18
N ALA A 92 -4.54 -14.22 -1.03
CA ALA A 92 -4.03 -13.59 -2.23
C ALA A 92 -4.19 -12.05 -2.22
N ILE A 93 -5.03 -11.51 -1.34
CA ILE A 93 -5.28 -10.06 -1.24
C ILE A 93 -4.01 -9.27 -0.92
N TYR A 94 -3.01 -9.88 -0.30
CA TYR A 94 -1.75 -9.20 0.02
C TYR A 94 -0.76 -9.15 -1.15
N VAL A 95 -0.97 -9.93 -2.22
CA VAL A 95 -0.06 -9.97 -3.38
C VAL A 95 0.03 -8.61 -4.08
N PRO A 96 -1.08 -7.93 -4.45
CA PRO A 96 -1.00 -6.64 -5.13
C PRO A 96 -0.30 -5.56 -4.29
N ALA A 97 -0.61 -5.47 -2.99
CA ALA A 97 0.01 -4.51 -2.08
C ALA A 97 1.52 -4.77 -1.91
N THR A 98 1.93 -6.03 -1.79
CA THR A 98 3.35 -6.40 -1.67
C THR A 98 4.10 -6.19 -2.99
N THR A 99 3.43 -6.42 -4.13
CA THR A 99 3.98 -6.14 -5.46
C THR A 99 4.23 -4.65 -5.64
N LEU A 100 3.23 -3.80 -5.31
CA LEU A 100 3.35 -2.35 -5.36
C LEU A 100 4.51 -1.85 -4.49
N LEU A 101 4.69 -2.45 -3.31
CA LEU A 101 5.82 -2.15 -2.42
C LEU A 101 7.16 -2.46 -3.08
N PHE A 102 7.31 -3.63 -3.72
CA PHE A 102 8.55 -4.02 -4.40
C PHE A 102 8.87 -3.14 -5.60
N VAL A 103 7.88 -2.82 -6.44
CA VAL A 103 8.08 -1.91 -7.58
C VAL A 103 8.57 -0.54 -7.10
N ASN A 104 7.95 0.02 -6.04
CA ASN A 104 8.38 1.31 -5.50
C ASN A 104 9.75 1.25 -4.81
N PHE A 105 10.10 0.14 -4.17
CA PHE A 105 11.46 -0.05 -3.64
C PHE A 105 12.51 -0.13 -4.75
N ALA A 106 12.23 -0.85 -5.85
CA ALA A 106 13.12 -0.93 -6.98
C ALA A 106 13.32 0.44 -7.63
N ALA A 107 12.24 1.20 -7.85
CA ALA A 107 12.29 2.56 -8.37
C ALA A 107 13.13 3.50 -7.48
N LEU A 108 12.95 3.44 -6.16
CA LEU A 108 13.78 4.21 -5.22
C LEU A 108 15.25 3.81 -5.29
N ALA A 109 15.56 2.51 -5.31
CA ALA A 109 16.93 2.03 -5.35
C ALA A 109 17.64 2.47 -6.64
N LEU A 110 16.97 2.34 -7.79
CA LEU A 110 17.50 2.75 -9.09
C LEU A 110 17.64 4.28 -9.18
N GLY A 111 16.63 5.04 -8.75
CA GLY A 111 16.67 6.50 -8.78
C GLY A 111 17.74 7.07 -7.85
N LEU A 112 17.92 6.51 -6.64
CA LEU A 112 19.01 6.89 -5.73
C LEU A 112 20.38 6.51 -6.30
N ALA A 113 20.53 5.34 -6.92
CA ALA A 113 21.79 4.92 -7.54
C ALA A 113 22.21 5.89 -8.65
N LYS A 114 21.27 6.32 -9.50
CA LYS A 114 21.50 7.33 -10.55
C LYS A 114 21.98 8.67 -10.00
N VAL A 115 21.38 9.13 -8.89
CA VAL A 115 21.79 10.37 -8.20
C VAL A 115 23.21 10.24 -7.64
N VAL A 116 23.51 9.13 -6.96
CA VAL A 116 24.82 8.91 -6.31
C VAL A 116 25.93 8.76 -7.34
N MET A 117 25.65 8.10 -8.47
CA MET A 117 26.62 7.91 -9.55
C MET A 117 26.76 9.11 -10.48
N ASP A 118 26.09 10.23 -10.17
CA ASP A 118 26.04 11.46 -10.97
C ASP A 118 25.70 11.20 -12.46
N MET A 119 24.96 10.12 -12.73
CA MET A 119 24.59 9.74 -14.09
C MET A 119 23.48 10.64 -14.65
N GLU A 120 22.65 11.21 -13.76
CA GLU A 120 21.63 12.20 -14.10
C GLU A 120 21.58 13.28 -13.00
N ALA A 121 22.14 14.46 -13.28
CA ALA A 121 22.09 15.62 -12.39
C ALA A 121 20.63 16.12 -12.14
N ASN A 122 19.69 15.73 -13.00
CA ASN A 122 18.27 16.04 -12.90
C ASN A 122 17.44 14.78 -12.61
N ALA A 123 17.83 13.97 -11.61
CA ALA A 123 16.95 12.90 -11.15
C ALA A 123 15.56 13.46 -10.80
N ASN A 124 14.50 12.77 -11.24
CA ASN A 124 13.12 13.17 -11.01
C ASN A 124 12.78 13.14 -9.51
N VAL A 125 13.10 14.22 -8.79
CA VAL A 125 12.87 14.35 -7.35
C VAL A 125 11.41 14.09 -6.98
N GLY A 126 10.48 14.48 -7.86
CA GLY A 126 9.06 14.20 -7.67
C GLY A 126 8.75 12.71 -7.63
N GLU A 127 9.33 11.92 -8.53
CA GLU A 127 9.16 10.47 -8.60
C GLU A 127 9.73 9.79 -7.35
N LEU A 128 10.94 10.18 -6.93
CA LEU A 128 11.56 9.67 -5.70
C LEU A 128 10.70 9.98 -4.46
N VAL A 129 10.17 11.20 -4.35
CA VAL A 129 9.29 11.59 -3.24
C VAL A 129 7.97 10.80 -3.29
N CYS A 130 7.39 10.60 -4.48
CA CYS A 130 6.19 9.78 -4.66
C CYS A 130 6.41 8.32 -4.24
N CYS A 131 7.50 7.69 -4.72
CA CYS A 131 7.80 6.31 -4.34
C CYS A 131 8.11 6.18 -2.85
N ALA A 132 8.84 7.13 -2.27
CA ALA A 132 9.09 7.17 -0.82
C ALA A 132 7.79 7.30 -0.03
N TRP A 133 6.86 8.14 -0.48
CA TRP A 133 5.54 8.29 0.12
C TRP A 133 4.73 6.99 0.06
N VAL A 134 4.74 6.29 -1.07
CA VAL A 134 4.09 4.97 -1.19
C VAL A 134 4.71 3.99 -0.20
N VAL A 135 6.03 3.84 -0.17
CA VAL A 135 6.72 2.94 0.79
C VAL A 135 6.35 3.28 2.25
N MET A 136 6.30 4.56 2.62
CA MET A 136 5.86 5.00 3.95
C MET A 136 4.41 4.62 4.25
N SER A 137 3.55 4.61 3.24
CA SER A 137 2.15 4.16 3.36
C SER A 137 2.08 2.68 3.72
N PHE A 138 2.88 1.88 3.02
CA PHE A 138 2.92 0.42 3.12
C PHE A 138 3.90 -0.08 4.20
N LEU A 139 4.25 0.76 5.18
CA LEU A 139 5.07 0.36 6.34
C LEU A 139 4.59 -0.91 7.10
N PRO A 140 3.28 -1.27 7.20
CA PRO A 140 2.91 -2.55 7.81
C PRO A 140 3.46 -3.73 7.00
N PHE A 141 3.45 -3.64 5.68
CA PHE A 141 3.97 -4.67 4.77
C PHE A 141 5.49 -4.73 4.83
N VAL A 142 6.17 -3.57 4.88
CA VAL A 142 7.62 -3.52 5.13
C VAL A 142 7.96 -4.28 6.42
N LYS A 143 7.27 -3.97 7.53
CA LYS A 143 7.46 -4.68 8.80
C LYS A 143 7.10 -6.17 8.69
N GLY A 144 6.09 -6.52 7.89
CA GLY A 144 5.68 -7.88 7.62
C GLY A 144 6.72 -8.71 6.87
N LEU A 145 7.51 -8.11 5.98
CA LEU A 145 8.59 -8.82 5.27
C LEU A 145 9.69 -9.32 6.21
N PHE A 146 9.97 -8.60 7.31
CA PHE A 146 11.02 -8.94 8.26
C PHE A 146 10.53 -9.69 9.51
N ARG A 147 9.21 -9.89 9.66
CA ARG A 147 8.61 -10.60 10.78
C ARG A 147 8.33 -12.06 10.42
N ARG A 148 8.18 -12.89 11.46
CA ARG A 148 7.85 -14.31 11.35
C ARG A 148 6.54 -14.62 12.07
N GLY A 149 5.91 -15.73 11.75
CA GLY A 149 4.61 -16.13 12.31
C GLY A 149 3.46 -15.29 11.74
N GLN A 150 2.41 -15.09 12.53
CA GLN A 150 1.17 -14.40 12.13
C GLN A 150 1.36 -12.91 11.76
N TYR A 151 2.49 -12.31 12.13
CA TYR A 151 2.83 -10.93 11.79
C TYR A 151 3.74 -10.80 10.57
N GLY A 152 4.18 -11.93 10.00
CA GLY A 152 5.05 -11.99 8.83
C GLY A 152 4.24 -12.28 7.57
N ILE A 153 4.64 -11.68 6.44
CA ILE A 153 4.01 -12.01 5.15
C ILE A 153 4.42 -13.45 4.78
N PRO A 154 3.47 -14.34 4.43
CA PRO A 154 3.81 -15.71 4.05
C PRO A 154 4.76 -15.77 2.87
N TRP A 155 5.72 -16.70 2.92
CA TRP A 155 6.72 -16.88 1.87
C TRP A 155 6.14 -17.05 0.46
N PRO A 156 5.05 -17.83 0.24
CA PRO A 156 4.43 -17.93 -1.09
C PRO A 156 3.93 -16.59 -1.62
N THR A 157 3.40 -15.73 -0.75
CA THR A 157 2.94 -14.38 -1.10
C THR A 157 4.11 -13.51 -1.51
N VAL A 158 5.23 -13.57 -0.78
CA VAL A 158 6.48 -12.87 -1.13
C VAL A 158 6.99 -13.30 -2.51
N CYS A 159 7.08 -14.61 -2.77
CA CYS A 159 7.53 -15.12 -4.08
C CYS A 159 6.62 -14.67 -5.22
N LYS A 160 5.30 -14.86 -5.10
CA LYS A 160 4.33 -14.44 -6.13
C LYS A 160 4.42 -12.93 -6.41
N SER A 161 4.55 -12.13 -5.36
CA SER A 161 4.66 -10.67 -5.48
C SER A 161 5.99 -10.25 -6.11
N GLY A 162 7.08 -10.95 -5.78
CA GLY A 162 8.38 -10.74 -6.40
C GLY A 162 8.35 -11.03 -7.90
N THR A 163 7.77 -12.15 -8.31
CA THR A 163 7.58 -12.46 -9.74
C THR A 163 6.71 -11.42 -10.43
N ALA A 164 5.60 -11.00 -9.81
CA ALA A 164 4.72 -9.97 -10.37
C ALA A 164 5.43 -8.61 -10.48
N ALA A 165 6.29 -8.25 -9.52
CA ALA A 165 7.02 -7.00 -9.53
C ALA A 165 8.07 -6.94 -10.66
N LEU A 166 8.65 -8.07 -11.05
CA LEU A 166 9.60 -8.16 -12.17
C LEU A 166 8.95 -8.00 -13.55
N ILE A 167 7.61 -8.07 -13.64
CA ILE A 167 6.89 -7.83 -14.89
C ILE A 167 6.80 -6.32 -15.19
N PHE A 168 6.93 -5.47 -14.17
CA PHE A 168 6.94 -4.00 -14.28
C PHE A 168 8.38 -3.49 -14.47
#